data_AF-A0A9X2ZBT1-F1
#
_entry.id   AF-A0A9X2ZBT1-F1
#
_cell.length_a   1.000
_cell.length_b   1.000
_cell.length_c   1.000
_cell.angle_alpha   90.00
_cell.angle_beta   90.00
_cell.angle_gamma   90.00
#
_symmetry.space_group_name_H-M   'P 1'
#
loop_
_entity.id
_entity.type
_entity.pdbx_description
1 polymer ?
#
loop_
_entity_poly.entity_id
_entity_poly.type
_entity_poly.pdbx_seq_one_letter_code
_entity_poly.pdbx_strand_id
1 'polypeptide(L)'
;MATSRISISNKFENGDIPSQSDFGEIFDSFVHKDEDKANFQMVETGTDDQHYVTPALLKIGLQNIGIITGNCYLPNKEYFNNFNGTTIFLKKSPINFSVQAFKNGQLLLEKEDYTINYATAVITFSATVPIRNIEIDYWYKNTGPIPGNTDITNVAGKPYIGEIKCLASPTGPKGWLKCEGQELLISEYSQLFSVIGVTYGGNGTTHFKTPNLSGRSIVQPTTNIVLGSVGGSEATVLTENNLPAHTHGVGSLAVAINCSNLNADESAPQESILAVSKDSYCQAITTPDATLAASATSITGVTASVGSAQPIITRSPYLAMYYYISSYGESPLI
;
A
#
# COMPACT_ATOMS: atom_id res chain seq x y z
N MET A 1 -43.42 29.56 -16.31
CA MET A 1 -43.05 28.15 -16.60
C MET A 1 -41.55 28.11 -16.75
N ALA A 2 -40.81 27.68 -15.72
CA ALA A 2 -39.38 27.44 -15.87
C ALA A 2 -39.19 26.09 -16.57
N THR A 3 -38.56 26.12 -17.74
CA THR A 3 -38.18 24.94 -18.52
C THR A 3 -37.22 24.09 -17.71
N SER A 4 -37.34 22.77 -17.84
CA SER A 4 -36.40 21.77 -17.31
C SER A 4 -34.94 22.21 -17.57
N ARG A 5 -34.17 22.51 -16.51
CA ARG A 5 -32.75 22.89 -16.63
C ARG A 5 -31.86 21.68 -16.33
N ILE A 6 -31.03 21.34 -17.30
CA ILE A 6 -30.20 20.13 -17.38
C ILE A 6 -29.08 20.23 -16.33
N SER A 7 -28.82 19.13 -15.61
CA SER A 7 -27.64 19.02 -14.74
C SER A 7 -26.38 18.93 -15.62
N ILE A 8 -25.50 19.92 -15.53
CA ILE A 8 -24.29 20.02 -16.36
C ILE A 8 -23.10 19.22 -15.81
N SER A 9 -23.16 18.76 -14.55
CA SER A 9 -22.06 18.01 -13.91
C SER A 9 -21.70 16.75 -14.69
N ASN A 10 -22.72 16.01 -15.11
CA ASN A 10 -22.58 14.74 -15.84
C ASN A 10 -21.88 14.90 -17.19
N LYS A 11 -21.86 16.11 -17.77
CA LYS A 11 -21.18 16.39 -19.05
C LYS A 11 -19.65 16.44 -18.93
N PHE A 12 -19.11 16.45 -17.71
CA PHE A 12 -17.68 16.53 -17.42
C PHE A 12 -17.14 15.33 -16.63
N GLU A 13 -18.02 14.40 -16.22
CA GLU A 13 -17.66 13.30 -15.30
C GLU A 13 -16.96 12.12 -15.99
N ASN A 14 -17.10 11.96 -17.31
CA ASN A 14 -16.63 10.77 -18.03
C ASN A 14 -15.32 10.95 -18.81
N GLY A 15 -14.64 12.09 -18.69
CA GLY A 15 -13.42 12.37 -19.46
C GLY A 15 -13.65 12.68 -20.94
N ASP A 16 -14.91 12.75 -21.37
CA ASP A 16 -15.28 13.23 -22.70
C ASP A 16 -15.01 14.73 -22.84
N ILE A 17 -14.55 15.14 -24.03
CA ILE A 17 -14.40 16.56 -24.36
C ILE A 17 -15.80 17.11 -24.66
N PRO A 18 -16.30 18.14 -23.93
CA PRO A 18 -17.63 18.70 -24.19
C PRO A 18 -17.75 19.23 -25.63
N SER A 19 -18.94 19.11 -26.21
CA SER A 19 -19.22 19.63 -27.54
C SER A 19 -19.40 21.15 -27.55
N GLN A 20 -19.31 21.80 -28.72
CA GLN A 20 -19.55 23.24 -28.86
C GLN A 20 -20.93 23.67 -28.33
N SER A 21 -21.96 22.84 -28.51
CA SER A 21 -23.29 23.08 -27.95
C SER A 21 -23.31 23.01 -26.43
N ASP A 22 -22.53 22.11 -25.83
CA ASP A 22 -22.42 22.03 -24.36
C ASP A 22 -21.78 23.29 -23.78
N PHE A 23 -20.78 23.85 -24.47
CA PHE A 23 -20.16 25.12 -24.06
C PHE A 23 -21.09 26.32 -24.23
N GLY A 24 -21.89 26.37 -25.29
CA GLY A 24 -22.91 27.41 -25.49
C GLY A 24 -23.95 27.40 -24.37
N GLU A 25 -24.43 26.21 -24.00
CA GLU A 25 -25.41 26.05 -22.91
C GLU A 25 -24.86 26.51 -21.55
N ILE A 26 -23.59 26.25 -21.28
CA ILE A 26 -22.93 26.72 -20.04
C ILE A 26 -22.83 28.23 -20.03
N PHE A 27 -22.35 28.84 -21.10
CA PHE A 27 -22.21 30.29 -21.15
C PHE A 27 -23.56 31.00 -21.00
N ASP A 28 -24.57 30.54 -21.73
CA ASP A 28 -25.94 31.10 -21.66
C ASP A 28 -26.60 30.86 -20.29
N SER A 29 -26.10 29.93 -19.48
CA SER A 29 -26.56 29.73 -18.10
C SER A 29 -26.01 30.79 -17.12
N PHE A 30 -24.90 31.44 -17.45
CA PHE A 30 -24.22 32.42 -16.58
C PHE A 30 -24.28 33.86 -17.11
N VAL A 31 -24.57 34.05 -18.39
CA VAL A 31 -24.55 35.36 -19.05
C VAL A 31 -25.90 35.62 -19.70
N HIS A 32 -26.52 36.74 -19.36
CA HIS A 32 -27.76 37.15 -20.00
C HIS A 32 -27.44 37.89 -21.29
N LYS A 33 -27.49 37.18 -22.42
CA LYS A 33 -27.10 37.69 -23.75
C LYS A 33 -27.63 39.10 -24.08
N ASP A 34 -28.88 39.39 -23.72
CA ASP A 34 -29.53 40.67 -24.03
C ASP A 34 -29.09 41.81 -23.10
N GLU A 35 -28.70 41.49 -21.86
CA GLU A 35 -28.29 42.47 -20.84
C GLU A 35 -26.77 42.70 -20.86
N ASP A 36 -26.00 41.62 -20.96
CA ASP A 36 -24.54 41.63 -20.89
C ASP A 36 -23.86 41.86 -22.26
N LYS A 37 -24.66 41.89 -23.35
CA LYS A 37 -24.21 42.07 -24.74
C LYS A 37 -23.08 41.13 -25.18
N ALA A 38 -22.98 39.95 -24.57
CA ALA A 38 -21.97 38.95 -24.92
C ALA A 38 -22.62 37.75 -25.62
N ASN A 39 -22.05 37.30 -26.74
CA ASN A 39 -22.55 36.18 -27.52
C ASN A 39 -21.42 35.23 -27.99
N PHE A 40 -21.78 33.99 -28.32
CA PHE A 40 -20.90 32.95 -28.89
C PHE A 40 -21.06 32.81 -30.42
N GLN A 41 -21.06 33.92 -31.16
CA GLN A 41 -21.04 33.79 -32.62
C GLN A 41 -19.61 33.66 -33.14
N MET A 42 -19.37 32.61 -33.94
CA MET A 42 -18.22 32.54 -34.83
C MET A 42 -18.49 33.47 -36.01
N VAL A 43 -17.75 34.56 -36.12
CA VAL A 43 -17.74 35.40 -37.33
C VAL A 43 -16.29 35.52 -37.80
N GLU A 44 -16.01 35.04 -39.01
CA GLU A 44 -14.62 34.96 -39.53
C GLU A 44 -14.02 36.32 -39.94
N THR A 45 -14.83 37.38 -40.01
CA THR A 45 -14.36 38.76 -40.25
C THR A 45 -15.24 39.76 -39.51
N GLY A 46 -14.69 40.44 -38.50
CA GLY A 46 -15.37 41.52 -37.79
C GLY A 46 -15.30 42.83 -38.59
N THR A 47 -16.44 43.49 -38.81
CA THR A 47 -16.51 44.77 -39.55
C THR A 47 -16.76 46.00 -38.69
N ASP A 48 -16.92 45.88 -37.38
CA ASP A 48 -17.04 47.00 -36.45
C ASP A 48 -16.47 46.54 -35.12
N ASP A 49 -15.82 47.42 -34.34
CA ASP A 49 -15.08 47.27 -33.05
C ASP A 49 -15.78 46.48 -31.91
N GLN A 50 -16.48 45.41 -32.22
CA GLN A 50 -17.11 44.47 -31.33
C GLN A 50 -16.08 43.43 -30.92
N HIS A 51 -15.95 43.23 -29.60
CA HIS A 51 -15.05 42.24 -29.03
C HIS A 51 -15.73 40.88 -29.10
N TYR A 52 -15.36 40.05 -30.08
CA TYR A 52 -15.85 38.68 -30.21
C TYR A 52 -14.91 37.71 -29.49
N VAL A 53 -15.48 36.82 -28.69
CA VAL A 53 -14.73 35.70 -28.11
C VAL A 53 -14.98 34.48 -28.99
N THR A 54 -14.04 34.14 -29.85
CA THR A 54 -14.13 32.87 -30.61
C THR A 54 -13.95 31.69 -29.64
N PRO A 55 -14.53 30.50 -29.91
CA PRO A 55 -14.29 29.31 -29.10
C PRO A 55 -12.79 28.99 -28.94
N ALA A 56 -11.95 29.34 -29.91
CA ALA A 56 -10.49 29.22 -29.81
C ALA A 56 -9.89 30.24 -28.83
N LEU A 57 -10.30 31.52 -28.90
CA LEU A 57 -9.89 32.56 -27.97
C LEU A 57 -10.38 32.29 -26.55
N LEU A 58 -11.60 31.78 -26.40
CA LEU A 58 -12.12 31.33 -25.11
C LEU A 58 -11.36 30.11 -24.61
N LYS A 59 -11.11 29.10 -25.45
CA LYS A 59 -10.32 27.93 -25.05
C LYS A 59 -8.94 28.35 -24.56
N ILE A 60 -8.27 29.24 -25.27
CA ILE A 60 -6.97 29.79 -24.85
C ILE A 60 -7.13 30.61 -23.57
N GLY A 61 -8.19 31.42 -23.46
CA GLY A 61 -8.55 32.14 -22.23
C GLY A 61 -8.70 31.19 -21.04
N LEU A 62 -9.54 30.17 -21.16
CA LEU A 62 -9.82 29.10 -20.19
C LEU A 62 -8.59 28.21 -19.91
N GLN A 63 -7.68 28.02 -20.87
CA GLN A 63 -6.39 27.37 -20.64
C GLN A 63 -5.44 28.29 -19.85
N ASN A 64 -5.45 29.60 -20.12
CA ASN A 64 -4.60 30.59 -19.46
C ASN A 64 -5.11 30.96 -18.05
N ILE A 65 -6.43 30.96 -17.83
CA ILE A 65 -7.06 31.03 -16.51
C ILE A 65 -7.24 29.64 -15.89
N GLY A 66 -6.54 28.63 -16.43
CA GLY A 66 -6.38 27.29 -15.88
C GLY A 66 -7.58 26.35 -15.99
N ILE A 67 -8.82 26.80 -16.21
CA ILE A 67 -10.03 25.95 -16.24
C ILE A 67 -9.89 24.69 -17.12
N ILE A 68 -9.21 24.77 -18.26
CA ILE A 68 -8.97 23.62 -19.16
C ILE A 68 -7.65 22.88 -18.86
N THR A 69 -6.69 23.54 -18.24
CA THR A 69 -5.36 22.99 -17.88
C THR A 69 -5.25 22.53 -16.42
N GLY A 70 -6.35 22.52 -15.67
CA GLY A 70 -6.39 22.01 -14.29
C GLY A 70 -6.36 23.07 -13.18
N ASN A 71 -6.91 24.27 -13.40
CA ASN A 71 -7.33 25.08 -12.27
C ASN A 71 -8.41 24.32 -11.54
N CYS A 72 -8.10 24.12 -10.27
CA CYS A 72 -8.72 23.20 -9.37
C CYS A 72 -10.12 23.67 -8.95
N TYR A 73 -10.95 24.30 -9.78
CA TYR A 73 -12.27 24.79 -9.38
C TYR A 73 -13.35 24.41 -10.39
N LEU A 74 -14.42 23.77 -9.93
CA LEU A 74 -15.55 23.31 -10.74
C LEU A 74 -16.84 24.01 -10.29
N PRO A 75 -17.76 24.35 -11.22
CA PRO A 75 -19.10 24.78 -10.86
C PRO A 75 -19.90 23.58 -10.33
N ASN A 76 -20.73 23.81 -9.32
CA ASN A 76 -21.69 22.86 -8.79
C ASN A 76 -23.04 23.52 -8.59
N LYS A 77 -24.10 22.72 -8.77
CA LYS A 77 -25.48 23.13 -8.58
C LYS A 77 -26.20 22.10 -7.74
N GLU A 78 -26.80 22.54 -6.64
CA GLU A 78 -27.55 21.68 -5.73
C GLU A 78 -29.02 22.09 -5.65
N TYR A 79 -29.91 21.09 -5.75
CA TYR A 79 -31.34 21.28 -5.72
C TYR A 79 -31.96 20.62 -4.49
N PHE A 80 -32.79 21.39 -3.78
CA PHE A 80 -33.53 20.95 -2.59
C PHE A 80 -35.02 21.15 -2.85
N ASN A 81 -35.70 20.07 -3.25
CA ASN A 81 -37.13 20.08 -3.50
C ASN A 81 -37.91 20.01 -2.19
N ASN A 82 -38.99 20.78 -2.09
CA ASN A 82 -39.85 20.82 -0.89
C ASN A 82 -39.07 21.11 0.42
N PHE A 83 -38.02 21.91 0.35
CA PHE A 83 -37.20 22.29 1.50
C PHE A 83 -38.08 22.97 2.56
N ASN A 84 -38.00 22.45 3.80
CA ASN A 84 -38.68 22.98 4.96
C ASN A 84 -37.69 23.11 6.13
N GLY A 85 -37.23 24.32 6.41
CA GLY A 85 -36.25 24.55 7.46
C GLY A 85 -35.50 25.87 7.31
N THR A 86 -34.41 26.01 8.07
CA THR A 86 -33.57 27.22 8.12
C THR A 86 -32.14 27.00 7.62
N THR A 87 -31.71 25.75 7.44
CA THR A 87 -30.30 25.43 7.21
C THR A 87 -30.12 24.41 6.11
N ILE A 88 -29.11 24.61 5.25
CA ILE A 88 -28.70 23.69 4.19
C ILE A 88 -27.20 23.42 4.34
N PHE A 89 -26.83 22.14 4.25
CA PHE A 89 -25.44 21.67 4.20
C PHE A 89 -25.09 21.37 2.74
N LEU A 90 -24.11 22.08 2.20
CA LEU A 90 -23.63 21.82 0.84
C LEU A 90 -22.75 20.57 0.81
N LYS A 91 -22.86 19.79 -0.27
CA LYS A 91 -22.08 18.56 -0.48
C LYS A 91 -20.60 18.82 -0.73
N LYS A 92 -20.25 20.01 -1.20
CA LYS A 92 -18.87 20.43 -1.48
C LYS A 92 -18.60 21.78 -0.84
N SER A 93 -17.39 21.99 -0.33
CA SER A 93 -16.97 23.27 0.25
C SER A 93 -16.90 24.36 -0.83
N PRO A 94 -17.71 25.42 -0.73
CA PRO A 94 -17.72 26.49 -1.71
C PRO A 94 -16.48 27.38 -1.59
N ILE A 95 -16.11 28.02 -2.69
CA ILE A 95 -15.14 29.12 -2.69
C ILE A 95 -15.81 30.37 -2.13
N ASN A 96 -15.04 31.16 -1.38
CA ASN A 96 -15.51 32.43 -0.83
C ASN A 96 -16.14 33.29 -1.93
N PHE A 97 -17.31 33.86 -1.65
CA PHE A 97 -18.08 34.74 -2.54
C PHE A 97 -18.61 34.07 -3.82
N SER A 98 -18.57 32.74 -3.93
CA SER A 98 -19.05 32.03 -5.13
C SER A 98 -20.51 31.56 -5.05
N VAL A 99 -21.15 31.67 -3.87
CA VAL A 99 -22.46 31.04 -3.61
C VAL A 99 -23.60 31.98 -3.98
N GLN A 100 -24.53 31.49 -4.80
CA GLN A 100 -25.81 32.12 -5.11
C GLN A 100 -26.95 31.19 -4.73
N ALA A 101 -27.94 31.71 -4.01
CA ALA A 101 -29.12 30.94 -3.60
C ALA A 101 -30.38 31.46 -4.29
N PHE A 102 -31.23 30.55 -4.73
CA PHE A 102 -32.50 30.86 -5.38
C PHE A 102 -33.65 30.15 -4.66
N LYS A 103 -34.77 30.86 -4.49
CA LYS A 103 -36.02 30.32 -3.94
C LYS A 103 -37.10 30.36 -5.01
N ASN A 104 -37.58 29.20 -5.45
CA ASN A 104 -38.50 29.06 -6.57
C ASN A 104 -38.03 29.82 -7.84
N GLY A 105 -36.71 29.87 -8.06
CA GLY A 105 -36.10 30.58 -9.19
C GLY A 105 -35.85 32.08 -8.97
N GLN A 106 -36.25 32.66 -7.84
CA GLN A 106 -35.91 34.05 -7.49
C GLN A 106 -34.58 34.08 -6.73
N LEU A 107 -33.64 34.92 -7.17
CA LEU A 107 -32.37 35.16 -6.49
C LEU A 107 -32.60 35.74 -5.08
N LEU A 108 -31.89 35.19 -4.11
CA LEU A 108 -31.84 35.66 -2.73
C LEU A 108 -30.56 36.47 -2.49
N LEU A 109 -30.59 37.39 -1.54
CA LEU A 109 -29.46 38.24 -1.19
C LEU A 109 -28.66 37.69 -0.01
N GLU A 110 -27.36 37.48 -0.20
CA GLU A 110 -26.44 37.10 0.87
C GLU A 110 -26.37 38.21 1.93
N LYS A 111 -26.40 37.84 3.21
CA LYS A 111 -26.51 38.65 4.44
C LYS A 111 -27.89 39.22 4.75
N GLU A 112 -28.83 39.24 3.80
CA GLU A 112 -30.21 39.68 4.05
C GLU A 112 -31.16 38.47 4.16
N ASP A 113 -31.22 37.65 3.11
CA ASP A 113 -32.08 36.47 3.04
C ASP A 113 -31.40 35.22 3.60
N TYR A 114 -30.08 35.12 3.46
CA TYR A 114 -29.30 33.99 3.96
C TYR A 114 -27.86 34.39 4.29
N THR A 115 -27.21 33.63 5.16
CA THR A 115 -25.78 33.73 5.44
C THR A 115 -25.10 32.41 5.09
N ILE A 116 -23.82 32.45 4.72
CA ILE A 116 -23.04 31.26 4.40
C ILE A 116 -21.76 31.25 5.25
N ASN A 117 -21.54 30.14 5.93
CA ASN A 117 -20.25 29.83 6.52
C ASN A 117 -19.43 29.02 5.51
N TYR A 118 -18.54 29.69 4.79
CA TYR A 118 -17.70 29.06 3.75
C TYR A 118 -16.77 27.97 4.31
N ALA A 119 -16.36 28.05 5.58
CA ALA A 119 -15.49 27.05 6.21
C ALA A 119 -16.23 25.75 6.51
N THR A 120 -17.51 25.83 6.90
CA THR A 120 -18.33 24.66 7.23
C THR A 120 -19.30 24.26 6.11
N ALA A 121 -19.36 25.03 5.01
CA ALA A 121 -20.26 24.83 3.89
C ALA A 121 -21.75 24.84 4.28
N VAL A 122 -22.11 25.69 5.26
CA VAL A 122 -23.47 25.76 5.81
C VAL A 122 -24.14 27.07 5.42
N ILE A 123 -25.29 26.99 4.74
CA ILE A 123 -26.19 28.11 4.48
C ILE A 123 -27.23 28.17 5.59
N THR A 124 -27.45 29.36 6.14
CA THR A 124 -28.49 29.63 7.14
C THR A 124 -29.39 30.77 6.65
N PHE A 125 -30.67 30.48 6.42
CA PHE A 125 -31.68 31.48 6.04
C PHE A 125 -32.05 32.36 7.22
N SER A 126 -32.39 33.62 6.95
CA SER A 126 -32.81 34.58 7.98
C SER A 126 -34.15 34.23 8.63
N ALA A 127 -34.96 33.39 7.98
CA ALA A 127 -36.21 32.85 8.50
C ALA A 127 -36.44 31.41 8.02
N THR A 128 -37.41 30.71 8.64
CA THR A 128 -37.83 29.39 8.16
C THR A 128 -38.40 29.51 6.76
N VAL A 129 -37.92 28.68 5.83
CA VAL A 129 -38.43 28.55 4.48
C VAL A 129 -39.43 27.39 4.45
N PRO A 130 -40.75 27.63 4.32
CA PRO A 130 -41.74 26.57 4.41
C PRO A 130 -42.04 25.95 3.04
N ILE A 131 -41.54 24.74 2.81
CA ILE A 131 -41.85 23.88 1.65
C ILE A 131 -41.66 24.65 0.34
N ARG A 132 -40.40 24.94 0.00
CA ARG A 132 -40.04 25.64 -1.24
C ARG A 132 -38.94 24.90 -1.97
N ASN A 133 -38.81 25.17 -3.26
CA ASN A 133 -37.66 24.67 -4.02
C ASN A 133 -36.52 25.66 -3.82
N ILE A 134 -35.40 25.14 -3.31
CA ILE A 134 -34.16 25.89 -3.18
C ILE A 134 -33.14 25.35 -4.18
N GLU A 135 -32.48 26.26 -4.87
CA GLU A 135 -31.36 25.98 -5.76
C GLU A 135 -30.15 26.77 -5.28
N ILE A 136 -29.00 26.10 -5.15
CA ILE A 136 -27.75 26.73 -4.76
C ILE A 136 -26.71 26.49 -5.84
N ASP A 137 -26.18 27.57 -6.39
CA ASP A 137 -25.14 27.59 -7.41
C ASP A 137 -23.84 28.08 -6.78
N TYR A 138 -22.74 27.35 -6.97
CA TYR A 138 -21.45 27.74 -6.39
C TYR A 138 -20.25 27.08 -7.06
N TRP A 139 -19.06 27.62 -6.83
CA TRP A 139 -17.80 27.02 -7.27
C TRP A 139 -17.14 26.27 -6.11
N TYR A 140 -16.52 25.12 -6.37
CA TYR A 140 -15.79 24.35 -5.36
C TYR A 140 -14.44 23.91 -5.89
N LYS A 141 -13.49 23.65 -4.98
CA LYS A 141 -12.16 23.17 -5.39
C LYS A 141 -12.23 21.71 -5.88
N ASN A 142 -11.93 21.45 -7.16
CA ASN A 142 -11.60 20.14 -7.69
C ASN A 142 -10.27 19.66 -7.11
N THR A 143 -10.35 18.70 -6.20
CA THR A 143 -9.18 18.02 -5.61
C THR A 143 -8.88 16.69 -6.29
N GLY A 144 -9.44 16.43 -7.48
CA GLY A 144 -9.17 15.24 -8.26
C GLY A 144 -7.71 15.20 -8.74
N PRO A 145 -7.14 13.99 -8.96
CA PRO A 145 -5.74 13.84 -9.32
C PRO A 145 -5.46 14.44 -10.71
N ILE A 146 -4.74 15.56 -10.73
CA ILE A 146 -4.10 16.10 -11.94
C ILE A 146 -2.82 15.29 -12.19
N PRO A 147 -2.60 14.73 -13.38
CA PRO A 147 -1.31 14.15 -13.74
C PRO A 147 -0.21 15.23 -13.67
N GLY A 148 0.66 15.16 -12.65
CA GLY A 148 1.84 16.01 -12.54
C GLY A 148 1.77 17.20 -11.59
N ASN A 149 0.74 17.36 -10.75
CA ASN A 149 0.77 18.36 -9.68
C ASN A 149 1.54 17.82 -8.45
N THR A 150 2.60 18.51 -8.04
CA THR A 150 3.41 18.24 -6.85
C THR A 150 2.80 18.74 -5.54
N ASP A 151 1.53 19.15 -5.54
CA ASP A 151 0.74 19.32 -4.31
C ASP A 151 0.51 17.96 -3.63
N ILE A 152 1.52 17.55 -2.86
CA ILE A 152 1.61 16.40 -1.95
C ILE A 152 0.50 16.29 -0.89
N THR A 153 -0.57 17.08 -1.00
CA THR A 153 -1.73 17.00 -0.10
C THR A 153 -2.96 16.39 -0.75
N ASN A 154 -2.98 16.15 -2.08
CA ASN A 154 -4.13 15.56 -2.76
C ASN A 154 -3.83 14.88 -4.12
N VAL A 155 -2.73 14.14 -4.22
CA VAL A 155 -2.49 13.21 -5.34
C VAL A 155 -2.48 11.79 -4.78
N ALA A 156 -3.42 10.97 -5.28
CA ALA A 156 -4.05 9.83 -4.62
C ALA A 156 -4.94 10.26 -3.45
N GLY A 157 -6.16 9.68 -3.35
CA GLY A 157 -7.08 9.96 -2.25
C GLY A 157 -6.35 9.94 -0.90
N LYS A 158 -6.79 10.81 0.02
CA LYS A 158 -6.24 10.87 1.38
C LYS A 158 -6.01 9.43 1.88
N PRO A 159 -4.81 9.09 2.39
CA PRO A 159 -4.55 7.73 2.85
C PRO A 159 -5.55 7.34 3.93
N TYR A 160 -5.74 6.05 4.17
CA TYR A 160 -6.44 5.66 5.38
C TYR A 160 -5.51 5.81 6.59
N ILE A 161 -6.04 6.26 7.72
CA ILE A 161 -5.28 6.25 8.98
C ILE A 161 -4.90 4.80 9.29
N GLY A 162 -3.62 4.54 9.55
CA GLY A 162 -3.08 3.20 9.73
C GLY A 162 -2.75 2.44 8.44
N GLU A 163 -2.93 3.06 7.26
CA GLU A 163 -2.49 2.48 5.99
C GLU A 163 -0.96 2.31 5.96
N ILE A 164 -0.50 1.16 5.49
CA ILE A 164 0.94 0.87 5.32
C ILE A 164 1.30 0.94 3.84
N LYS A 165 2.33 1.72 3.50
CA LYS A 165 2.90 1.81 2.17
C LYS A 165 4.38 1.47 2.16
N CYS A 166 4.81 0.93 1.03
CA CYS A 166 6.20 0.67 0.72
C CYS A 166 6.79 1.83 -0.10
N LEU A 167 7.95 2.33 0.30
CA LEU A 167 8.66 3.43 -0.34
C LEU A 167 10.15 3.08 -0.50
N ALA A 168 10.74 3.47 -1.62
CA ALA A 168 12.20 3.35 -1.82
C ALA A 168 13.00 4.39 -1.03
N SER A 169 12.35 5.46 -0.56
CA SER A 169 13.00 6.60 0.12
C SER A 169 13.20 6.34 1.62
N PRO A 170 14.39 6.66 2.17
CA PRO A 170 14.65 6.63 3.61
C PRO A 170 13.91 7.73 4.39
N THR A 171 13.34 8.70 3.68
CA THR A 171 12.51 9.78 4.23
C THR A 171 11.11 9.69 3.63
N GLY A 172 10.11 9.48 4.50
CA GLY A 172 8.70 9.42 4.10
C GLY A 172 8.07 10.80 3.95
N PRO A 173 6.90 10.90 3.30
CA PRO A 173 6.12 12.12 3.25
C PRO A 173 5.68 12.58 4.65
N LYS A 174 5.31 13.86 4.79
CA LYS A 174 4.80 14.39 6.05
C LYS A 174 3.57 13.59 6.51
N GLY A 175 3.55 13.22 7.80
CA GLY A 175 2.47 12.42 8.40
C GLY A 175 2.59 10.91 8.16
N TRP A 176 3.69 10.44 7.56
CA TRP A 176 4.01 9.02 7.48
C TRP A 176 5.12 8.70 8.47
N LEU A 177 4.90 7.66 9.28
CA LEU A 177 5.84 7.21 10.31
C LEU A 177 6.47 5.90 9.87
N LYS A 178 7.77 5.70 10.11
CA LYS A 178 8.44 4.44 9.73
C LYS A 178 7.86 3.26 10.51
N CYS A 179 7.77 2.09 9.89
CA CYS A 179 7.41 0.85 10.57
C CYS A 179 8.65 0.18 11.19
N GLU A 180 9.32 0.89 12.11
CA GLU A 180 10.54 0.44 12.80
C GLU A 180 10.32 0.15 14.30
N GLY A 181 9.06 0.14 14.77
CA GLY A 181 8.73 -0.17 16.16
C GLY A 181 8.89 0.99 17.14
N GLN A 182 9.01 2.24 16.66
CA GLN A 182 9.14 3.39 17.55
C GLN A 182 7.89 3.57 18.43
N GLU A 183 8.13 4.08 19.64
CA GLU A 183 7.11 4.44 20.62
C GLU A 183 6.60 5.87 20.36
N LEU A 184 5.28 6.04 20.42
CA LEU A 184 4.57 7.27 20.09
C LEU A 184 3.66 7.68 21.24
N LEU A 185 3.53 9.00 21.45
CA LEU A 185 2.59 9.58 22.40
C LEU A 185 1.16 9.51 21.86
N ILE A 186 0.23 8.98 22.65
CA ILE A 186 -1.20 8.93 22.30
C ILE A 186 -1.76 10.35 22.13
N SER A 187 -1.28 11.32 22.92
CA SER A 187 -1.73 12.72 22.83
C SER A 187 -1.39 13.39 21.49
N GLU A 188 -0.34 12.95 20.81
CA GLU A 188 0.08 13.49 19.52
C GLU A 188 -0.52 12.73 18.33
N TYR A 189 -0.69 11.42 18.48
CA TYR A 189 -1.14 10.52 17.40
C TYR A 189 -2.45 9.79 17.75
N SER A 190 -3.40 10.52 18.34
CA SER A 190 -4.66 9.97 18.85
C SER A 190 -5.49 9.25 17.78
N GLN A 191 -5.51 9.79 16.55
CA GLN A 191 -6.19 9.18 15.40
C GLN A 191 -5.57 7.83 15.00
N LEU A 192 -4.24 7.74 14.98
CA LEU A 192 -3.57 6.47 14.68
C LEU A 192 -3.81 5.46 15.81
N PHE A 193 -3.74 5.90 17.06
CA PHE A 193 -4.03 5.06 18.23
C PHE A 193 -5.47 4.52 18.19
N SER A 194 -6.47 5.30 17.76
CA SER A 194 -7.85 4.80 17.67
C SER A 194 -8.02 3.67 16.65
N VAL A 195 -7.11 3.54 15.68
CA VAL A 195 -7.14 2.47 14.67
C VAL A 195 -6.33 1.25 15.12
N ILE A 196 -5.09 1.44 15.56
CA ILE A 196 -4.17 0.31 15.81
C ILE A 196 -4.04 -0.07 17.29
N GLY A 197 -4.48 0.78 18.21
CA GLY A 197 -4.38 0.59 19.65
C GLY A 197 -2.96 0.22 20.10
N VAL A 198 -2.87 -0.80 20.96
CA VAL A 198 -1.60 -1.36 21.45
C VAL A 198 -1.17 -2.64 20.73
N THR A 199 -1.72 -2.90 19.54
CA THR A 199 -1.48 -4.15 18.79
C THR A 199 0.01 -4.44 18.60
N TYR A 200 0.82 -3.39 18.45
CA TYR A 200 2.28 -3.49 18.26
C TYR A 200 3.09 -3.10 19.50
N GLY A 201 2.42 -2.95 20.65
CA GLY A 201 3.02 -2.63 21.95
C GLY A 201 2.69 -1.23 22.48
N GLY A 202 3.29 -0.91 23.63
CA GLY A 202 2.99 0.28 24.44
C GLY A 202 2.13 -0.03 25.65
N ASN A 203 1.82 1.00 26.45
CA ASN A 203 1.07 0.84 27.69
C ASN A 203 -0.43 1.12 27.57
N GLY A 204 -0.87 1.62 26.40
CA GLY A 204 -2.29 1.89 26.10
C GLY A 204 -2.91 3.06 26.83
N THR A 205 -2.14 3.77 27.66
CA THR A 205 -2.61 4.93 28.44
C THR A 205 -1.91 6.21 28.02
N THR A 206 -0.58 6.17 27.83
CA THR A 206 0.20 7.32 27.38
C THR A 206 0.94 7.05 26.07
N HIS A 207 1.33 5.79 25.81
CA HIS A 207 2.13 5.41 24.66
C HIS A 207 1.61 4.15 23.96
N PHE A 208 1.85 4.12 22.66
CA PHE A 208 1.66 2.96 21.78
C PHE A 208 2.84 2.87 20.80
N LYS A 209 2.95 1.77 20.05
CA LYS A 209 4.06 1.56 19.11
C LYS A 209 3.59 1.39 17.67
N THR A 210 4.43 1.81 16.74
CA THR A 210 4.30 1.44 15.32
C THR A 210 4.65 -0.04 15.11
N PRO A 211 4.22 -0.68 14.01
CA PRO A 211 4.74 -1.98 13.63
C PRO A 211 6.26 -1.96 13.48
N ASN A 212 6.92 -3.08 13.73
CA ASN A 212 8.34 -3.28 13.42
C ASN A 212 8.47 -4.28 12.27
N LEU A 213 8.77 -3.78 11.07
CA LEU A 213 8.91 -4.58 9.85
C LEU A 213 10.37 -4.81 9.45
N SER A 214 11.33 -4.38 10.27
CA SER A 214 12.75 -4.60 10.01
C SER A 214 13.05 -6.10 9.92
N GLY A 215 13.59 -6.54 8.78
CA GLY A 215 13.93 -7.95 8.54
C GLY A 215 12.73 -8.89 8.35
N ARG A 216 11.50 -8.36 8.24
CA ARG A 216 10.26 -9.15 8.25
C ARG A 216 9.51 -9.03 6.93
N SER A 217 8.86 -10.13 6.54
CA SER A 217 7.88 -10.15 5.45
C SER A 217 6.47 -9.99 6.01
N ILE A 218 5.63 -9.23 5.33
CA ILE A 218 4.23 -9.05 5.72
C ILE A 218 3.44 -10.29 5.30
N VAL A 219 2.58 -10.78 6.20
CA VAL A 219 1.65 -11.89 5.94
C VAL A 219 0.24 -11.49 6.40
N GLN A 220 -0.77 -12.00 5.70
CA GLN A 220 -2.16 -11.82 6.11
C GLN A 220 -2.41 -12.58 7.42
N PRO A 221 -3.08 -11.98 8.41
CA PRO A 221 -3.48 -12.70 9.62
C PRO A 221 -4.32 -13.95 9.30
N THR A 222 -4.09 -15.00 10.06
CA THR A 222 -4.83 -16.27 10.04
C THR A 222 -5.18 -16.68 11.47
N THR A 223 -5.89 -17.80 11.63
CA THR A 223 -6.17 -18.35 12.97
C THR A 223 -4.89 -18.62 13.78
N ASN A 224 -3.79 -19.00 13.13
CA ASN A 224 -2.52 -19.31 13.77
C ASN A 224 -1.53 -18.13 13.76
N ILE A 225 -1.78 -17.12 12.92
CA ILE A 225 -0.98 -15.91 12.82
C ILE A 225 -1.90 -14.73 13.13
N VAL A 226 -2.04 -14.42 14.41
CA VAL A 226 -2.89 -13.31 14.84
C VAL A 226 -2.23 -11.98 14.50
N LEU A 227 -3.03 -10.93 14.28
CA LEU A 227 -2.52 -9.59 14.01
C LEU A 227 -1.56 -9.13 15.13
N GLY A 228 -0.42 -8.55 14.76
CA GLY A 228 0.61 -8.11 15.71
C GLY A 228 1.58 -9.20 16.17
N SER A 229 1.30 -10.49 15.90
CA SER A 229 2.26 -11.56 16.19
C SER A 229 3.47 -11.50 15.25
N VAL A 230 4.64 -11.89 15.77
CA VAL A 230 5.89 -11.99 15.02
C VAL A 230 6.40 -13.42 15.07
N GLY A 231 6.98 -13.91 13.97
CA GLY A 231 7.53 -15.24 13.88
C GLY A 231 8.61 -15.37 12.79
N GLY A 232 9.30 -16.51 12.78
CA GLY A 232 10.40 -16.79 11.86
C GLY A 232 11.77 -16.29 12.35
N SER A 233 12.82 -16.64 11.60
CA SER A 233 14.20 -16.18 11.81
C SER A 233 14.87 -15.90 10.47
N GLU A 234 15.74 -14.88 10.42
CA GLU A 234 16.53 -14.56 9.22
C GLU A 234 17.60 -15.63 8.93
N ALA A 235 18.10 -16.28 9.98
CA ALA A 235 19.06 -17.37 9.89
C ALA A 235 18.74 -18.46 10.93
N THR A 236 19.00 -19.70 10.55
CA THR A 236 18.83 -20.86 11.43
C THR A 236 20.14 -21.62 11.52
N VAL A 237 20.60 -21.89 12.74
CA VAL A 237 21.73 -22.80 12.97
C VAL A 237 21.22 -24.22 12.82
N LEU A 238 21.81 -24.99 11.90
CA LEU A 238 21.52 -26.41 11.77
C LEU A 238 22.17 -27.17 12.92
N THR A 239 21.36 -27.94 13.63
CA THR A 239 21.74 -28.82 14.73
C THR A 239 21.14 -30.19 14.47
N GLU A 240 21.65 -31.24 15.10
CA GLU A 240 21.08 -32.58 14.98
C GLU A 240 19.58 -32.60 15.33
N ASN A 241 19.14 -31.74 16.26
CA ASN A 241 17.73 -31.64 16.68
C ASN A 241 16.78 -31.04 15.63
N ASN A 242 17.29 -30.31 14.63
CA ASN A 242 16.46 -29.65 13.62
C ASN A 242 16.75 -30.10 12.18
N LEU A 243 17.58 -31.14 12.03
CA LEU A 243 17.76 -31.85 10.77
C LEU A 243 16.74 -33.00 10.66
N PRO A 244 16.23 -33.28 9.44
CA PRO A 244 15.52 -34.53 9.19
C PRO A 244 16.40 -35.73 9.58
N ALA A 245 15.76 -36.80 10.08
CA ALA A 245 16.44 -38.04 10.38
C ALA A 245 17.19 -38.54 9.14
N HIS A 246 18.50 -38.73 9.28
CA HIS A 246 19.39 -39.18 8.21
C HIS A 246 20.43 -40.16 8.78
N THR A 247 21.06 -40.92 7.90
CA THR A 247 22.08 -41.93 8.26
C THR A 247 23.33 -41.72 7.41
N HIS A 248 24.49 -41.90 8.00
CA HIS A 248 25.75 -41.97 7.27
C HIS A 248 26.08 -43.43 6.98
N GLY A 249 26.12 -43.80 5.70
CA GLY A 249 26.70 -45.07 5.31
C GLY A 249 28.22 -45.00 5.46
N VAL A 250 28.81 -45.95 6.17
CA VAL A 250 30.21 -46.29 5.94
C VAL A 250 30.28 -46.93 4.55
N GLY A 251 31.16 -46.41 3.67
CA GLY A 251 31.45 -47.03 2.39
C GLY A 251 32.17 -48.38 2.55
N SER A 252 32.88 -48.84 1.51
CA SER A 252 33.74 -50.02 1.64
C SER A 252 34.89 -49.74 2.61
N LEU A 253 34.95 -50.50 3.69
CA LEU A 253 36.07 -50.46 4.63
C LEU A 253 37.15 -51.43 4.13
N ALA A 254 38.23 -50.89 3.56
CA ALA A 254 39.36 -51.70 3.13
C ALA A 254 40.24 -52.03 4.33
N VAL A 255 40.30 -53.31 4.69
CA VAL A 255 41.19 -53.82 5.73
C VAL A 255 42.36 -54.50 5.04
N ALA A 256 43.57 -53.95 5.20
CA ALA A 256 44.78 -54.63 4.80
C ALA A 256 45.21 -55.58 5.93
N ILE A 257 45.05 -56.88 5.71
CA ILE A 257 45.63 -57.89 6.60
C ILE A 257 47.05 -58.13 6.11
N ASN A 258 48.04 -57.84 6.96
CA ASN A 258 49.43 -58.11 6.62
C ASN A 258 49.62 -59.62 6.47
N CYS A 259 50.11 -60.03 5.29
CA CYS A 259 50.43 -61.42 4.97
C CYS A 259 51.90 -61.51 4.57
N SER A 260 52.56 -62.60 4.92
CA SER A 260 53.89 -62.93 4.41
C SER A 260 53.79 -63.37 2.95
N ASN A 261 54.72 -62.90 2.12
CA ASN A 261 54.89 -63.40 0.75
C ASN A 261 55.84 -64.61 0.66
N LEU A 262 56.36 -65.06 1.81
CA LEU A 262 57.14 -66.29 1.91
C LEU A 262 56.21 -67.49 2.12
N ASN A 263 56.74 -68.68 1.79
CA ASN A 263 56.04 -69.93 2.07
C ASN A 263 55.92 -70.14 3.59
N ALA A 264 54.77 -70.64 4.03
CA ALA A 264 54.59 -71.10 5.41
C ALA A 264 55.63 -72.18 5.75
N ASP A 265 56.28 -72.02 6.90
CA ASP A 265 57.25 -72.95 7.47
C ASP A 265 56.72 -73.67 8.73
N GLU A 266 55.66 -73.14 9.34
CA GLU A 266 54.97 -73.74 10.49
C GLU A 266 53.44 -73.79 10.32
N SER A 267 52.81 -74.84 10.85
CA SER A 267 51.35 -75.04 10.78
C SER A 267 50.54 -74.22 11.80
N ALA A 268 51.20 -73.66 12.83
CA ALA A 268 50.58 -72.86 13.88
C ALA A 268 51.56 -71.78 14.39
N PRO A 269 51.88 -70.76 13.57
CA PRO A 269 52.86 -69.75 13.95
C PRO A 269 52.37 -68.93 15.14
N GLN A 270 53.28 -68.57 16.04
CA GLN A 270 52.99 -67.89 17.32
C GLN A 270 52.15 -66.60 17.16
N GLU A 271 52.36 -65.85 16.06
CA GLU A 271 51.65 -64.59 15.77
C GLU A 271 50.49 -64.76 14.76
N SER A 272 50.24 -65.99 14.26
CA SER A 272 49.14 -66.33 13.33
C SER A 272 49.02 -65.42 12.09
N ILE A 273 50.16 -65.01 11.51
CA ILE A 273 50.21 -64.21 10.28
C ILE A 273 49.92 -65.13 9.08
N LEU A 274 49.09 -64.68 8.13
CA LEU A 274 48.80 -65.40 6.88
C LEU A 274 50.05 -65.48 5.99
N ALA A 275 50.34 -66.63 5.37
CA ALA A 275 51.49 -66.84 4.49
C ALA A 275 51.11 -67.68 3.26
N VAL A 276 52.00 -67.76 2.25
CA VAL A 276 51.77 -68.56 1.04
C VAL A 276 51.85 -70.05 1.40
N SER A 277 50.87 -70.86 0.97
CA SER A 277 50.96 -72.32 1.16
C SER A 277 52.17 -72.87 0.41
N LYS A 278 53.01 -73.64 1.10
CA LYS A 278 54.22 -74.25 0.52
C LYS A 278 53.90 -75.40 -0.45
N ASP A 279 52.74 -76.04 -0.31
CA ASP A 279 52.30 -77.18 -1.12
C ASP A 279 50.90 -76.95 -1.73
N SER A 280 50.65 -77.45 -2.95
CA SER A 280 49.34 -77.42 -3.64
C SER A 280 48.26 -78.28 -2.97
N TYR A 281 48.56 -78.89 -1.82
CA TYR A 281 47.66 -79.72 -1.05
C TYR A 281 48.02 -79.57 0.41
N CYS A 282 47.40 -78.61 1.09
CA CYS A 282 47.47 -78.51 2.54
C CYS A 282 46.86 -79.81 3.09
N GLN A 283 47.68 -80.77 3.52
CA GLN A 283 47.17 -81.94 4.21
C GLN A 283 46.52 -81.48 5.52
N ALA A 284 45.20 -81.55 5.53
CA ALA A 284 44.33 -81.68 6.69
C ALA A 284 44.85 -81.02 7.98
N ILE A 285 44.84 -79.69 8.02
CA ILE A 285 44.49 -79.04 9.29
C ILE A 285 43.05 -79.48 9.56
N THR A 286 42.81 -80.18 10.67
CA THR A 286 41.48 -80.73 11.01
C THR A 286 40.43 -79.65 11.30
N THR A 287 40.84 -78.39 11.34
CA THR A 287 39.98 -77.20 11.41
C THR A 287 40.64 -76.04 10.62
N PRO A 288 40.48 -75.98 9.29
CA PRO A 288 41.11 -74.96 8.45
C PRO A 288 40.64 -73.52 8.75
N ASP A 289 39.67 -73.35 9.65
CA ASP A 289 39.06 -72.08 10.05
C ASP A 289 39.43 -71.66 11.49
N ALA A 290 40.71 -71.77 11.87
CA ALA A 290 41.17 -71.21 13.14
C ALA A 290 41.08 -69.68 13.09
N THR A 291 40.52 -69.05 14.13
CA THR A 291 40.48 -67.59 14.24
C THR A 291 41.92 -67.06 14.25
N LEU A 292 42.24 -66.12 13.36
CA LEU A 292 43.51 -65.40 13.38
C LEU A 292 43.80 -64.94 14.82
N ALA A 293 45.05 -65.04 15.30
CA ALA A 293 45.41 -64.52 16.61
C ALA A 293 44.82 -63.11 16.76
N ALA A 294 44.34 -62.78 17.96
CA ALA A 294 43.70 -61.50 18.25
C ALA A 294 44.71 -60.35 18.10
N SER A 295 45.10 -60.03 16.87
CA SER A 295 45.63 -58.74 16.51
C SER A 295 44.49 -57.77 16.82
N ALA A 296 44.77 -56.76 17.64
CA ALA A 296 43.82 -55.80 18.22
C ALA A 296 43.01 -54.99 17.18
N THR A 297 42.26 -55.68 16.32
CA THR A 297 41.54 -55.16 15.17
C THR A 297 40.06 -55.33 15.42
N SER A 298 39.59 -54.72 16.51
CA SER A 298 38.23 -54.21 16.49
C SER A 298 38.18 -53.18 15.37
N ILE A 299 37.60 -53.56 14.24
CA ILE A 299 37.36 -52.64 13.13
C ILE A 299 36.15 -51.80 13.53
N THR A 300 36.41 -50.66 14.16
CA THR A 300 35.38 -49.68 14.52
C THR A 300 35.44 -48.51 13.54
N GLY A 301 34.32 -48.23 12.87
CA GLY A 301 34.13 -47.04 12.05
C GLY A 301 33.16 -46.12 12.76
N VAL A 302 33.61 -44.94 13.17
CA VAL A 302 32.72 -43.86 13.62
C VAL A 302 32.70 -42.83 12.52
N THR A 303 31.53 -42.55 11.94
CA THR A 303 31.35 -41.37 11.10
C THR A 303 31.38 -40.16 12.03
N ALA A 304 32.40 -39.32 11.93
CA ALA A 304 32.47 -38.09 12.72
C ALA A 304 31.25 -37.21 12.40
N SER A 305 30.77 -36.45 13.40
CA SER A 305 29.81 -35.38 13.15
C SER A 305 30.44 -34.40 12.16
N VAL A 306 29.81 -34.23 11.00
CA VAL A 306 30.25 -33.31 9.96
C VAL A 306 29.27 -32.16 9.86
N GLY A 307 29.79 -30.93 9.85
CA GLY A 307 28.99 -29.72 9.82
C GLY A 307 29.60 -28.66 10.74
N SER A 308 29.89 -27.48 10.19
CA SER A 308 30.58 -26.41 10.94
C SER A 308 29.64 -25.61 11.87
N ALA A 309 28.45 -26.14 12.19
CA ALA A 309 27.37 -25.46 12.92
C ALA A 309 27.11 -24.02 12.44
N GLN A 310 27.34 -23.76 11.14
CA GLN A 310 27.19 -22.43 10.59
C GLN A 310 25.70 -22.14 10.37
N PRO A 311 25.23 -20.92 10.73
CA PRO A 311 23.89 -20.50 10.40
C PRO A 311 23.67 -20.54 8.87
N ILE A 312 22.58 -21.17 8.45
CA ILE A 312 22.09 -21.02 7.09
C ILE A 312 21.08 -19.86 7.05
N ILE A 313 21.18 -19.03 6.02
CA ILE A 313 20.21 -17.95 5.80
C ILE A 313 18.91 -18.59 5.31
N THR A 314 17.82 -18.39 6.05
CA THR A 314 16.50 -18.95 5.75
C THR A 314 15.55 -17.94 5.10
N ARG A 315 16.05 -16.74 4.78
CA ARG A 315 15.27 -15.67 4.14
C ARG A 315 15.13 -15.90 2.63
N SER A 316 13.91 -15.72 2.11
CA SER A 316 13.65 -15.66 0.66
C SER A 316 14.41 -14.51 -0.02
N PRO A 317 14.67 -14.56 -1.33
CA PRO A 317 15.21 -13.42 -2.07
C PRO A 317 14.38 -12.16 -1.81
N TYR A 318 15.04 -11.02 -1.60
CA TYR A 318 14.38 -9.79 -1.17
C TYR A 318 15.03 -8.55 -1.78
N LEU A 319 14.23 -7.50 -1.91
CA LEU A 319 14.67 -6.14 -2.18
C LEU A 319 14.36 -5.29 -0.95
N ALA A 320 15.36 -4.61 -0.40
CA ALA A 320 15.18 -3.76 0.77
C ALA A 320 14.42 -2.48 0.38
N MET A 321 13.30 -2.23 1.06
CA MET A 321 12.50 -1.02 0.93
C MET A 321 12.02 -0.57 2.31
N TYR A 322 11.63 0.70 2.43
CA TYR A 322 11.12 1.26 3.67
C TYR A 322 9.60 1.14 3.73
N TYR A 323 9.09 0.68 4.87
CA TYR A 323 7.65 0.69 5.14
C TYR A 323 7.29 1.85 6.03
N TYR A 324 6.19 2.51 5.70
CA TYR A 324 5.64 3.60 6.49
C TYR A 324 4.15 3.38 6.77
N ILE A 325 3.71 3.83 7.93
CA ILE A 325 2.31 3.86 8.36
C ILE A 325 1.79 5.30 8.39
N SER A 326 0.61 5.54 7.84
CA SER A 326 -0.01 6.86 7.83
C SER A 326 -0.58 7.21 9.21
N SER A 327 -0.20 8.36 9.76
CA SER A 327 -0.77 8.88 11.02
C SER A 327 -1.95 9.84 10.81
N TYR A 328 -2.28 10.13 9.57
CA TYR A 328 -3.36 11.04 9.17
C TYR A 328 -4.14 10.44 8.00
N GLY A 329 -5.30 11.02 7.70
CA GLY A 329 -6.08 10.67 6.52
C GLY A 329 -7.53 10.34 6.85
N GLU A 330 -8.18 9.55 6.02
CA GLU A 330 -9.55 9.10 6.24
C GLU A 330 -9.57 7.99 7.29
N SER A 331 -10.56 8.01 8.19
CA SER A 331 -10.76 6.89 9.09
C SER A 331 -11.06 5.65 8.24
N PRO A 332 -10.37 4.51 8.45
CA PRO A 332 -10.61 3.30 7.67
C PRO A 332 -12.03 2.75 7.80
N LEU A 333 -12.83 3.23 8.77
CA LEU A 333 -14.26 2.97 8.92
C LEU A 333 -15.00 4.16 9.60
N ILE A 334 -16.23 4.43 9.13
CA ILE A 334 -17.40 4.79 9.94
C ILE A 334 -18.24 3.53 10.01
#